data_AF-A0A731PMZ6-F1
#
_entry.id   AF-A0A731PMZ6-F1
#
_cell.length_a   1.000
_cell.length_b   1.000
_cell.length_c   1.000
_cell.angle_alpha   90.00
_cell.angle_beta   90.00
_cell.angle_gamma   90.00
#
_symmetry.space_group_name_H-M   'P 1'
#
loop_
_entity.id
_entity.type
_entity.pdbx_description
1 polymer ?
#
loop_
_entity_poly.entity_id
_entity_poly.type
_entity_poly.pdbx_seq_one_letter_code
_entity_poly.pdbx_strand_id
1 'polypeptide(L)' 'MSDEALALLIGEVENGNQNCIDLLCNLALRNDDLGHKVEKLLFDLFSGKRSGSPDIDKKINQACLVLHQIANNDIT' A
#
# COMPACT_ATOMS: atom_id res chain seq x y z
N MET A 1 -6.57 10.49 9.88
CA MET A 1 -7.41 10.02 8.76
C MET A 1 -8.66 9.43 9.38
N SER A 2 -9.86 9.74 8.86
CA SER A 2 -11.09 9.11 9.35
C SER A 2 -11.23 7.70 8.78
N ASP A 3 -12.07 6.87 9.41
CA ASP A 3 -12.31 5.50 8.95
C ASP A 3 -12.98 5.46 7.56
N GLU A 4 -13.81 6.46 7.24
CA GLU A 4 -14.46 6.59 5.94
C GLU A 4 -13.44 6.90 4.84
N ALA A 5 -12.51 7.82 5.11
CA ALA A 5 -11.44 8.14 4.16
C ALA A 5 -10.53 6.93 3.91
N LEU A 6 -10.25 6.14 4.95
CA LEU A 6 -9.50 4.90 4.81
C LEU A 6 -10.27 3.87 3.98
N ALA A 7 -11.56 3.69 4.23
CA ALA A 7 -12.40 2.74 3.50
C ALA A 7 -12.48 3.07 2.00
N LEU A 8 -12.62 4.36 1.65
CA LEU A 8 -12.59 4.82 0.26
C LEU A 8 -11.23 4.52 -0.40
N LEU A 9 -10.14 4.82 0.30
CA LEU A 9 -8.80 4.57 -0.21
C LEU A 9 -8.54 3.07 -0.44
N ILE A 10 -9.01 2.22 0.47
CA ILE A 10 -8.93 0.76 0.34
C ILE A 10 -9.71 0.29 -0.89
N GLY A 11 -10.92 0.79 -1.12
CA GLY A 11 -11.71 0.43 -2.29
C GLY A 11 -11.03 0.80 -3.61
N GLU A 12 -10.41 1.98 -3.67
CA GLU A 12 -9.61 2.39 -4.84
C GLU A 12 -8.38 1.49 -5.06
N VAL A 13 -7.70 1.09 -3.98
CA VAL A 13 -6.59 0.14 -4.03
C VAL A 13 -7.05 -1.22 -4.54
N GLU A 14 -8.17 -1.75 -4.05
CA GLU A 14 -8.73 -3.02 -4.52
C GLU A 14 -9.09 -2.97 -6.01
N ASN A 15 -9.50 -1.81 -6.52
CA ASN A 15 -9.75 -1.56 -7.94
C ASN A 15 -8.48 -1.31 -8.77
N GLY A 16 -7.30 -1.34 -8.13
CA GLY A 16 -6.01 -1.26 -8.81
C GLY A 16 -5.55 0.17 -9.14
N ASN A 17 -6.09 1.18 -8.46
CA ASN A 17 -5.66 2.57 -8.63
C ASN A 17 -4.23 2.76 -8.10
N GLN A 18 -3.27 2.99 -9.00
CA GLN A 18 -1.84 3.05 -8.64
C GLN A 18 -1.51 4.17 -7.66
N ASN A 19 -2.09 5.37 -7.85
CA ASN A 19 -1.83 6.50 -6.95
C ASN A 19 -2.30 6.21 -5.51
N CYS A 20 -3.42 5.49 -5.40
CA CYS A 20 -3.94 5.05 -4.11
C CYS A 20 -3.07 3.95 -3.50
N ILE A 21 -2.52 3.03 -4.31
CA ILE A 21 -1.55 2.02 -3.86
C ILE A 21 -0.31 2.70 -3.29
N ASP A 22 0.26 3.66 -4.02
CA ASP A 22 1.46 4.39 -3.59
C ASP A 22 1.21 5.16 -2.28
N LEU A 23 0.05 5.80 -2.15
CA LEU A 23 -0.36 6.48 -0.92
C LEU A 23 -0.51 5.51 0.25
N LEU A 24 -1.10 4.33 0.01
CA LEU A 24 -1.29 3.31 1.03
C LEU A 24 0.06 2.69 1.44
N CYS A 25 0.99 2.49 0.49
CA CYS A 25 2.37 2.09 0.77
C CYS A 25 3.11 3.13 1.62
N ASN A 26 2.92 4.44 1.39
CA ASN A 26 3.47 5.48 2.25
C ASN A 26 2.86 5.42 3.67
N LEU A 27 1.55 5.22 3.79
CA LEU A 27 0.90 5.05 5.10
C LEU A 27 1.43 3.84 5.87
N ALA A 28 1.80 2.75 5.18
CA ALA A 28 2.38 1.55 5.78
C ALA A 28 3.75 1.80 6.44
N LEU A 29 4.47 2.87 6.08
CA LEU A 29 5.76 3.23 6.69
C LEU A 29 5.63 3.82 8.10
N ARG A 30 4.41 4.14 8.54
CA ARG A 30 4.17 4.70 9.88
C ARG A 30 4.38 3.63 10.95
N ASN A 31 5.07 3.99 12.02
CA ASN A 31 5.24 3.13 13.21
C ASN A 31 4.09 3.30 14.21
N ASP A 32 2.85 3.32 13.72
CA ASP A 32 1.64 3.40 14.54
C ASP A 32 0.60 2.36 14.12
N ASP A 33 -0.48 2.24 14.90
CA ASP A 33 -1.54 1.23 14.67
C ASP A 33 -2.14 1.31 13.26
N LEU A 34 -2.23 2.53 12.72
CA LEU A 34 -2.71 2.75 11.37
C LEU A 34 -1.72 2.20 10.33
N GLY A 35 -0.42 2.45 10.49
CA GLY A 35 0.62 1.90 9.64
C GLY A 35 0.60 0.37 9.62
N HIS A 36 0.56 -0.28 10.79
CA HIS A 36 0.48 -1.75 10.88
C HIS A 36 -0.80 -2.32 10.27
N LYS A 37 -1.94 -1.65 10.44
CA LYS A 37 -3.22 -2.05 9.82
C LYS A 37 -3.13 -2.00 8.30
N VAL A 38 -2.53 -0.94 7.76
CA VAL A 38 -2.36 -0.73 6.32
C VAL A 38 -1.34 -1.71 5.72
N GLU A 39 -0.23 -1.94 6.41
CA GLU A 39 0.80 -2.91 6.02
C GLU A 39 0.20 -4.31 5.87
N LYS A 40 -0.58 -4.76 6.86
CA LYS A 40 -1.28 -6.05 6.80
C LYS A 40 -2.25 -6.14 5.62
N LEU A 41 -2.92 -5.05 5.28
CA LEU A 41 -3.85 -5.00 4.15
C LEU A 41 -3.14 -5.14 2.82
N LEU A 42 -2.03 -4.43 2.62
CA LEU A 42 -1.19 -4.57 1.43
C LEU A 42 -0.64 -5.99 1.30
N PHE A 43 -0.19 -6.58 2.41
CA PHE A 43 0.30 -7.95 2.43
C PHE A 43 -0.81 -8.96 2.08
N ASP A 44 -2.02 -8.79 2.62
CA ASP A 44 -3.15 -9.66 2.31
C ASP A 44 -3.54 -9.58 0.81
N LEU A 45 -3.48 -8.40 0.18
CA LEU A 45 -3.69 -8.25 -1.27
C LEU A 45 -2.56 -8.86 -2.10
N PHE A 46 -1.31 -8.59 -1.73
CA PHE A 46 -0.13 -9.12 -2.41
C PHE A 46 -0.05 -10.65 -2.36
N SER A 47 -0.36 -11.24 -1.21
CA SER A 47 -0.34 -12.70 -0.99
C SER A 47 -1.56 -13.43 -1.57
N GLY A 48 -2.57 -12.69 -2.05
CA GLY A 48 -3.83 -13.25 -2.56
C GLY A 48 -4.80 -13.72 -1.47
N LYS A 49 -4.50 -13.46 -0.18
CA LYS A 49 -5.45 -13.70 0.92
C LYS A 49 -6.68 -12.80 0.84
N ARG A 50 -6.52 -11.61 0.26
CA ARG A 50 -7.60 -10.69 -0.12
C ARG A 50 -7.60 -10.54 -1.64
N SER A 51 -8.77 -10.66 -2.25
CA SER A 51 -8.95 -10.43 -3.69
C SER A 51 -8.81 -8.95 -4.02
N GLY A 52 -8.27 -8.65 -5.20
CA GLY A 52 -8.19 -7.32 -5.77
C GLY A 52 -8.16 -7.37 -7.30
N SER A 53 -7.88 -6.23 -7.93
CA SER A 53 -7.76 -6.13 -9.39
C SER A 53 -6.68 -7.07 -9.93
N PRO A 54 -6.76 -7.51 -11.20
CA PRO A 54 -5.70 -8.26 -11.85
C PRO A 54 -4.34 -7.58 -11.71
N ASP A 55 -3.29 -8.37 -11.45
CA ASP A 55 -1.90 -7.92 -11.31
C ASP A 55 -1.66 -6.90 -10.16
N ILE A 56 -2.57 -6.81 -9.18
CA ILE A 56 -2.39 -5.92 -8.02
C ILE A 56 -1.15 -6.24 -7.20
N ASP A 57 -0.76 -7.51 -7.14
CA ASP A 57 0.48 -7.99 -6.53
C ASP A 57 1.71 -7.33 -7.15
N LYS A 58 1.75 -7.23 -8.50
CA LYS A 58 2.86 -6.58 -9.22
C LYS A 58 2.92 -5.09 -8.92
N LYS A 59 1.76 -4.43 -8.87
CA LYS A 59 1.66 -2.99 -8.54
C LYS A 59 2.13 -2.68 -7.13
N ILE A 60 1.72 -3.49 -6.15
CA ILE A 60 2.17 -3.36 -4.76
C ILE A 60 3.68 -3.58 -4.68
N ASN A 61 4.20 -4.63 -5.32
CA ASN A 61 5.64 -4.91 -5.30
C ASN A 61 6.47 -3.78 -5.94
N GLN A 62 5.98 -3.19 -7.04
CA GLN A 62 6.63 -2.06 -7.68
C GLN A 62 6.66 -0.82 -6.76
N ALA A 63 5.56 -0.50 -6.07
CA ALA A 63 5.53 0.59 -5.10
C ALA A 63 6.51 0.35 -3.94
N CYS A 64 6.54 -0.87 -3.39
CA CYS A 64 7.49 -1.26 -2.35
C CYS A 64 8.96 -1.16 -2.82
N LEU A 65 9.26 -1.53 -4.07
CA LEU A 65 10.60 -1.39 -4.65
C LEU A 65 11.02 0.07 -4.73
N VAL A 66 10.13 0.97 -5.17
CA VAL A 66 10.40 2.41 -5.21
C VAL A 66 10.66 2.95 -3.81
N LEU A 67 9.86 2.56 -2.81
CA LEU A 67 10.10 2.97 -1.42
C LEU A 67 11.44 2.46 -0.89
N HIS A 68 11.82 1.22 -1.19
CA HIS A 68 13.13 0.69 -0.83
C HIS A 68 14.28 1.45 -1.50
N GLN A 69 14.14 1.81 -2.78
CA GLN A 69 15.09 2.66 -3.48
C GLN A 69 15.18 4.05 -2.87
N ILE A 70 14.07 4.66 -2.45
CA ILE A 70 14.07 5.96 -1.77
C ILE A 70 14.75 5.87 -0.41
N ALA A 71 14.48 4.80 0.36
CA ALA A 71 15.09 4.61 1.67
C ALA A 71 16.61 4.38 1.61
N ASN A 72 17.11 3.82 0.50
CA ASN A 72 18.52 3.47 0.31
C ASN A 72 19.27 4.40 -0.64
N ASN A 73 18.58 5.22 -1.42
CA ASN A 73 19.21 6.34 -2.09
C ASN A 73 19.54 7.33 -0.98
N ASP A 74 20.82 7.44 -0.68
CA ASP A 74 21.34 8.41 0.26
C ASP A 74 20.67 9.77 0.02
N ILE A 75 20.09 10.34 1.08
CA ILE A 75 19.96 11.78 1.19
C ILE A 75 21.41 12.32 1.34
N THR A 76 22.21 12.23 0.28
CA THR A 76 23.51 12.89 0.13
C THR A 76 23.33 14.27 -0.45
#